data_AF-A0A952E8G3-F1
#
_entry.id   AF-A0A952E8G3-F1
#
_cell.length_a   1.000
_cell.length_b   1.000
_cell.length_c   1.000
_cell.angle_alpha   90.00
_cell.angle_beta   90.00
_cell.angle_gamma   90.00
#
_symmetry.space_group_name_H-M   'P 1'
#
loop_
_entity.id
_entity.type
_entity.pdbx_description
1 polymer ?
#
loop_
_entity_poly.entity_id
_entity_poly.type
_entity_poly.pdbx_seq_one_letter_code
_entity_poly.pdbx_strand_id
1 'polypeptide(L)'
;MASGRLMKFWRSVCMAAVLVMAGSSAIAGVVSVGSGVNTAGVYIEWSDGFWTEFEVNFGQDKTDTTIGLELLKELDRDESIDFTLSTEDWGWGITIEGMEYVEGGVSHYNPGWVEGEDWWHYWNKNAGETEWSSSLLGGDVRIVSDGDVDGWIYGRAGAPVEADAALDYDPNDFAIEVIEYVEGEGVGSDWITKQPFNDPNSALGKPALETTSGDGWFIPVNESVTVVPLYPPFRATELVTIGNGGQLTVKFSHPVANDENNPYGIDFIIFGNAYQIIGGGQDWSNGNPEETIVSDTVTSEPGIVSVSQDGENWYYFSSGPYADDFAPTAGRQWDDVNDIWADELDPTRPVDPNLSVAGMSLAEMIAAYDGSAGGTGFDIGELGLQWIQYIRIDR
;
A
#
# COMPACT_ATOMS: atom_id res chain seq x y z
N MET A 1 -53.19 -0.75 -57.86
CA MET A 1 -51.86 -1.34 -58.06
C MET A 1 -51.15 -1.26 -56.72
N ALA A 2 -51.18 -2.33 -55.91
CA ALA A 2 -50.13 -3.37 -55.89
C ALA A 2 -48.76 -2.71 -55.60
N SER A 3 -47.98 -3.04 -54.57
CA SER A 3 -47.89 -4.26 -53.76
C SER A 3 -46.78 -4.09 -52.71
N GLY A 4 -46.97 -4.65 -51.49
CA GLY A 4 -45.93 -5.14 -50.55
C GLY A 4 -44.90 -4.13 -50.00
N ARG A 5 -44.40 -4.22 -48.76
CA ARG A 5 -44.24 -5.37 -47.88
C ARG A 5 -44.18 -4.89 -46.43
N LEU A 6 -44.84 -5.65 -45.55
CA LEU A 6 -44.60 -5.71 -44.11
C LEU A 6 -43.11 -5.79 -43.81
N MET A 7 -42.63 -4.97 -42.87
CA MET A 7 -41.45 -5.30 -42.08
C MET A 7 -41.91 -5.69 -40.68
N LYS A 8 -41.73 -6.97 -40.39
CA LYS A 8 -42.07 -7.64 -39.12
C LYS A 8 -41.05 -7.24 -38.05
N PHE A 9 -41.57 -7.12 -36.84
CA PHE A 9 -40.85 -7.27 -35.57
C PHE A 9 -39.80 -8.38 -35.63
N TRP A 10 -38.56 -8.05 -35.26
CA TRP A 10 -37.68 -8.97 -34.54
C TRP A 10 -37.02 -8.19 -33.40
N ARG A 11 -37.40 -8.56 -32.18
CA ARG A 11 -36.69 -8.22 -30.95
C ARG A 11 -35.45 -9.10 -30.93
N SER A 12 -34.27 -8.52 -31.14
CA SER A 12 -33.03 -9.12 -30.65
C SER A 12 -32.65 -8.37 -29.39
N VAL A 13 -32.89 -9.03 -28.26
CA VAL A 13 -32.27 -8.70 -26.97
C VAL A 13 -30.80 -9.07 -27.11
N CYS A 14 -29.93 -8.09 -27.34
CA CYS A 14 -28.51 -8.26 -27.05
C CYS A 14 -28.33 -7.97 -25.57
N MET A 15 -28.35 -9.05 -24.79
CA MET A 15 -27.92 -9.08 -23.41
C MET A 15 -26.43 -8.75 -23.40
N ALA A 16 -26.07 -7.51 -23.07
CA ALA A 16 -24.70 -7.15 -22.77
C ALA A 16 -24.36 -7.85 -21.46
N ALA A 17 -23.68 -8.99 -21.55
CA ALA A 17 -22.97 -9.55 -20.42
C ALA A 17 -21.85 -8.57 -20.08
N VAL A 18 -22.09 -7.74 -19.06
CA VAL A 18 -21.01 -7.05 -18.36
C VAL A 18 -20.23 -8.16 -17.66
N LEU A 19 -19.14 -8.57 -18.29
CA LEU A 19 -18.09 -9.31 -17.59
C LEU A 19 -17.56 -8.34 -16.55
N VAL A 20 -17.94 -8.54 -15.29
CA VAL A 20 -17.18 -8.02 -14.16
C VAL A 20 -15.86 -8.76 -14.23
N MET A 21 -14.85 -8.12 -14.82
CA MET A 21 -13.48 -8.55 -14.59
C MET A 21 -13.19 -8.19 -13.14
N ALA A 22 -13.33 -9.19 -12.26
CA ALA A 22 -12.61 -9.16 -11.00
C ALA A 22 -11.15 -8.94 -11.38
N GLY A 23 -10.59 -7.80 -11.00
CA GLY A 23 -9.15 -7.61 -11.04
C GLY A 23 -8.56 -8.69 -10.16
N SER A 24 -8.03 -9.75 -10.77
CA SER A 24 -7.05 -10.56 -10.08
C SER A 24 -5.86 -9.64 -9.86
N SER A 25 -5.64 -9.21 -8.62
CA SER A 25 -4.31 -8.80 -8.19
C SER A 25 -3.43 -10.04 -8.29
N ALA A 26 -2.95 -10.32 -9.50
CA ALA A 26 -1.79 -11.15 -9.66
C ALA A 26 -0.64 -10.28 -9.15
N ILE A 27 -0.03 -10.68 -8.04
CA ILE A 27 1.34 -10.28 -7.75
C ILE A 27 2.11 -10.68 -9.00
N ALA A 28 2.62 -9.70 -9.76
CA ALA A 28 3.58 -10.00 -10.80
C ALA A 28 4.77 -10.63 -10.08
N GLY A 29 4.89 -11.96 -10.17
CA GLY A 29 6.06 -12.64 -9.61
C GLY A 29 7.31 -12.05 -10.25
N VAL A 30 8.40 -11.96 -9.47
CA VAL A 30 9.71 -11.51 -9.96
C VAL A 30 9.97 -12.10 -11.34
N VAL A 31 10.19 -11.23 -12.33
CA VAL A 31 10.35 -11.66 -13.71
C VAL A 31 11.78 -12.18 -13.88
N SER A 32 11.90 -13.50 -13.97
CA SER A 32 13.19 -14.19 -14.08
C SER A 32 13.57 -14.32 -15.56
N VAL A 33 14.73 -13.78 -15.92
CA VAL A 33 15.28 -13.77 -17.29
C VAL A 33 16.62 -14.50 -17.38
N GLY A 34 17.02 -14.82 -18.59
CA GLY A 34 18.32 -15.41 -18.87
C GLY A 34 18.45 -16.86 -18.44
N SER A 35 19.69 -17.34 -18.32
CA SER A 35 19.97 -18.72 -17.91
C SER A 35 21.32 -18.84 -17.22
N GLY A 36 21.37 -19.70 -16.20
CA GLY A 36 22.61 -19.96 -15.50
C GLY A 36 22.42 -20.56 -14.12
N VAL A 37 23.53 -20.73 -13.41
CA VAL A 37 23.55 -21.26 -12.05
C VAL A 37 23.60 -20.17 -10.99
N ASN A 38 23.94 -18.94 -11.36
CA ASN A 38 23.98 -17.77 -10.49
C ASN A 38 22.79 -16.86 -10.79
N THR A 39 22.33 -16.12 -9.78
CA THR A 39 21.28 -15.12 -9.92
C THR A 39 21.78 -13.76 -9.45
N ALA A 40 21.27 -12.69 -10.07
CA ALA A 40 21.45 -11.32 -9.60
C ALA A 40 20.15 -10.54 -9.77
N GLY A 41 19.86 -9.63 -8.84
CA GLY A 41 18.71 -8.74 -8.92
C GLY A 41 19.01 -7.51 -9.78
N VAL A 42 18.03 -7.07 -10.56
CA VAL A 42 18.08 -5.80 -11.30
C VAL A 42 16.85 -4.98 -10.95
N TYR A 43 17.06 -3.88 -10.25
CA TYR A 43 16.03 -2.89 -9.92
C TYR A 43 16.05 -1.77 -10.96
N ILE A 44 14.89 -1.38 -11.50
CA ILE A 44 14.77 -0.24 -12.41
C ILE A 44 13.58 0.61 -12.01
N GLU A 45 13.78 1.92 -11.91
CA GLU A 45 12.75 2.92 -11.62
C GLU A 45 12.74 4.05 -12.65
N TRP A 46 11.56 4.32 -13.18
CA TRP A 46 11.28 5.36 -14.18
C TRP A 46 10.68 6.61 -13.53
N SER A 47 10.76 7.75 -14.23
CA SER A 47 10.30 9.05 -13.69
C SER A 47 8.78 9.14 -13.49
N ASP A 48 8.01 8.23 -14.07
CA ASP A 48 6.57 8.15 -13.89
C ASP A 48 6.17 7.41 -12.60
N GLY A 49 7.15 7.02 -11.79
CA GLY A 49 6.98 6.31 -10.53
C GLY A 49 6.81 4.80 -10.69
N PHE A 50 6.86 4.28 -11.92
CA PHE A 50 6.91 2.85 -12.14
C PHE A 50 8.30 2.32 -11.78
N TRP A 51 8.34 1.21 -11.05
CA TRP A 51 9.56 0.47 -10.80
C TRP A 51 9.29 -1.03 -10.91
N THR A 52 10.33 -1.79 -11.20
CA THR A 52 10.24 -3.25 -11.24
C THR A 52 11.58 -3.89 -10.91
N GLU A 53 11.53 -5.14 -10.48
CA GLU A 53 12.69 -5.98 -10.20
C GLU A 53 12.70 -7.21 -11.10
N PHE A 54 13.87 -7.47 -11.69
CA PHE A 54 14.14 -8.68 -12.46
C PHE A 54 15.14 -9.56 -11.73
N GLU A 55 14.96 -10.86 -11.85
CA GLU A 55 16.00 -11.84 -11.49
C GLU A 55 16.72 -12.26 -12.76
N VAL A 56 18.01 -11.96 -12.86
CA VAL A 56 18.82 -12.33 -14.03
C VAL A 56 19.66 -13.55 -13.70
N ASN A 57 19.44 -14.63 -14.43
CA ASN A 57 20.22 -15.86 -14.31
C ASN A 57 21.44 -15.81 -15.24
N PHE A 58 22.63 -16.09 -14.71
CA PHE A 58 23.88 -16.06 -15.47
C PHE A 58 24.90 -17.12 -15.01
N GLY A 59 25.95 -17.29 -15.80
CA GLY A 59 27.07 -18.18 -15.49
C GLY A 59 26.74 -19.67 -15.66
N GLN A 60 27.76 -20.47 -15.95
CA GLN A 60 27.66 -21.94 -16.02
C GLN A 60 28.22 -22.60 -14.76
N ASP A 61 29.15 -21.92 -14.08
CA ASP A 61 29.75 -22.33 -12.82
C ASP A 61 29.47 -21.32 -11.70
N LYS A 62 29.40 -21.79 -10.45
CA LYS A 62 29.15 -20.94 -9.27
C LYS A 62 30.22 -19.87 -9.01
N THR A 63 31.35 -19.91 -9.71
CA THR A 63 32.42 -18.90 -9.63
C THR A 63 32.39 -17.89 -10.76
N ASP A 64 31.48 -18.06 -11.73
CA ASP A 64 31.35 -17.13 -12.84
C ASP A 64 30.80 -15.80 -12.35
N THR A 65 31.37 -14.72 -12.86
CA THR A 65 30.92 -13.35 -12.60
C THR A 65 30.46 -12.70 -13.91
N THR A 66 29.55 -11.74 -13.81
CA THR A 66 29.17 -10.87 -14.93
C THR A 66 29.47 -9.41 -14.58
N ILE A 67 28.96 -8.47 -15.36
CA ILE A 67 28.99 -7.04 -15.05
C ILE A 67 27.59 -6.45 -15.08
N GLY A 68 27.37 -5.35 -14.36
CA GLY A 68 26.05 -4.73 -14.21
C GLY A 68 25.35 -4.43 -15.54
N LEU A 69 26.08 -3.87 -16.51
CA LEU A 69 25.54 -3.58 -17.83
C LEU A 69 25.15 -4.83 -18.63
N GLU A 70 25.83 -5.97 -18.41
CA GLU A 70 25.43 -7.22 -19.05
C GLU A 70 24.14 -7.79 -18.47
N LEU A 71 23.75 -7.43 -17.24
CA LEU A 71 22.43 -7.76 -16.70
C LEU A 71 21.33 -7.05 -17.49
N LEU A 72 21.46 -5.73 -17.72
CA LEU A 72 20.51 -4.96 -18.53
C LEU A 72 20.45 -5.43 -19.98
N LYS A 73 21.60 -5.83 -20.57
CA LYS A 73 21.62 -6.41 -21.91
C LYS A 73 20.97 -7.79 -21.96
N GLU A 74 20.95 -8.54 -20.86
CA GLU A 74 20.21 -9.79 -20.81
C GLU A 74 18.71 -9.53 -20.83
N LEU A 75 18.24 -8.50 -20.13
CA LEU A 75 16.83 -8.05 -20.22
C LEU A 75 16.46 -7.67 -21.66
N ASP A 76 17.29 -6.88 -22.34
CA ASP A 76 17.07 -6.45 -23.73
C ASP A 76 17.11 -7.60 -24.75
N ARG A 77 17.79 -8.71 -24.40
CA ARG A 77 17.84 -9.92 -25.24
C ARG A 77 16.69 -10.89 -24.99
N ASP A 78 16.02 -10.81 -23.85
CA ASP A 78 15.01 -11.79 -23.45
C ASP A 78 13.67 -11.50 -24.11
N GLU A 79 13.27 -12.34 -25.06
CA GLU A 79 12.03 -12.19 -25.82
C GLU A 79 10.75 -12.39 -24.98
N SER A 80 10.86 -12.82 -23.71
CA SER A 80 9.71 -12.98 -22.81
C SER A 80 9.24 -11.68 -22.16
N ILE A 81 10.08 -10.65 -22.20
CA ILE A 81 9.79 -9.31 -21.72
C ILE A 81 9.89 -8.29 -22.84
N ASP A 82 9.16 -7.19 -22.72
CA ASP A 82 9.22 -6.08 -23.67
C ASP A 82 10.10 -4.98 -23.09
N PHE A 83 11.40 -5.24 -23.07
CA PHE A 83 12.42 -4.32 -22.55
C PHE A 83 13.34 -3.89 -23.69
N THR A 84 13.64 -2.59 -23.77
CA THR A 84 14.57 -2.02 -24.74
C THR A 84 15.63 -1.18 -24.05
N LEU A 85 16.91 -1.48 -24.34
CA LEU A 85 18.07 -0.75 -23.83
C LEU A 85 18.78 0.02 -24.95
N SER A 86 18.99 1.32 -24.76
CA SER A 86 19.85 2.14 -25.61
C SER A 86 21.12 2.54 -24.87
N THR A 87 22.28 2.37 -25.51
CA THR A 87 23.59 2.72 -24.94
C THR A 87 24.50 3.39 -25.97
N GLU A 88 25.44 4.22 -25.50
CA GLU A 88 26.49 4.84 -26.32
C GLU A 88 27.87 4.56 -25.70
N ASP A 89 28.83 4.14 -26.53
CA ASP A 89 30.22 3.92 -26.11
C ASP A 89 31.07 5.15 -26.44
N TRP A 90 31.55 5.83 -25.41
CA TRP A 90 32.37 7.03 -25.55
C TRP A 90 33.88 6.74 -25.60
N GLY A 91 34.27 5.46 -25.58
CA GLY A 91 35.66 5.00 -25.56
C GLY A 91 36.35 5.10 -24.19
N TRP A 92 35.74 5.77 -23.22
CA TRP A 92 36.16 5.82 -21.81
C TRP A 92 35.13 5.23 -20.85
N GLY A 93 33.96 4.84 -21.35
CA GLY A 93 32.85 4.23 -20.62
C GLY A 93 31.62 4.14 -21.51
N ILE A 94 30.67 3.30 -21.10
CA ILE A 94 29.37 3.16 -21.77
C ILE A 94 28.30 3.92 -20.97
N THR A 95 27.55 4.78 -21.64
CA THR A 95 26.39 5.47 -21.05
C THR A 95 25.08 4.79 -21.45
N ILE A 96 24.10 4.87 -20.57
CA ILE A 96 22.71 4.50 -20.88
C ILE A 96 22.04 5.73 -21.50
N GLU A 97 21.57 5.58 -22.73
CA GLU A 97 20.90 6.62 -23.53
C GLU A 97 19.37 6.44 -23.54
N GLY A 98 18.87 5.38 -22.92
CA GLY A 98 17.46 5.21 -22.61
C GLY A 98 17.11 3.78 -22.24
N MET A 99 16.06 3.62 -21.43
CA MET A 99 15.45 2.33 -21.13
C MET A 99 13.93 2.44 -21.30
N GLU A 100 13.35 1.47 -22.00
CA GLU A 100 11.91 1.29 -22.14
C GLU A 100 11.51 -0.08 -21.58
N TYR A 101 10.42 -0.13 -20.82
CA TYR A 101 9.76 -1.38 -20.45
C TYR A 101 8.26 -1.27 -20.69
N VAL A 102 7.67 -2.27 -21.35
CA VAL A 102 6.23 -2.31 -21.63
C VAL A 102 5.56 -3.41 -20.81
N GLU A 103 4.77 -3.02 -19.81
CA GLU A 103 3.98 -3.94 -19.00
C GLU A 103 2.47 -3.71 -19.21
N GLY A 104 1.71 -4.78 -19.46
CA GLY A 104 0.26 -4.68 -19.62
C GLY A 104 -0.20 -3.77 -20.77
N GLY A 105 0.69 -3.43 -21.71
CA GLY A 105 0.45 -2.48 -22.80
C GLY A 105 0.70 -1.02 -22.44
N VAL A 106 1.27 -0.73 -21.27
CA VAL A 106 1.75 0.60 -20.84
C VAL A 106 3.27 0.65 -21.02
N SER A 107 3.76 1.68 -21.69
CA SER A 107 5.20 1.91 -21.90
C SER A 107 5.74 2.86 -20.84
N HIS A 108 6.79 2.43 -20.16
CA HIS A 108 7.59 3.19 -19.20
C HIS A 108 8.93 3.50 -19.86
N TYR A 109 9.20 4.77 -20.17
CA TYR A 109 10.37 5.17 -20.94
C TYR A 109 11.01 6.44 -20.40
N ASN A 110 12.33 6.39 -20.23
CA ASN A 110 13.15 7.57 -20.01
C ASN A 110 14.42 7.54 -20.90
N PRO A 111 14.86 8.70 -21.42
CA PRO A 111 16.07 8.81 -22.22
C PRO A 111 17.34 8.70 -21.36
N GLY A 112 18.51 9.00 -21.92
CA GLY A 112 19.74 9.23 -21.17
C GLY A 112 19.70 10.58 -20.43
N TRP A 113 20.86 11.21 -20.26
CA TRP A 113 20.92 12.51 -19.58
C TRP A 113 20.19 13.62 -20.37
N VAL A 114 19.32 14.37 -19.68
CA VAL A 114 18.61 15.55 -20.24
C VAL A 114 19.08 16.82 -19.56
N GLU A 115 18.76 17.01 -18.28
CA GLU A 115 19.19 18.14 -17.46
C GLU A 115 19.12 17.81 -15.97
N GLY A 116 19.90 18.51 -15.13
CA GLY A 116 19.84 18.32 -13.67
C GLY A 116 20.03 16.86 -13.26
N GLU A 117 19.07 16.31 -12.51
CA GLU A 117 19.02 14.93 -12.03
C GLU A 117 18.33 13.95 -13.00
N ASP A 118 17.87 14.43 -14.17
CA ASP A 118 17.24 13.63 -15.23
C ASP A 118 18.28 12.80 -15.99
N TRP A 119 18.78 11.77 -15.33
CA TRP A 119 19.67 10.73 -15.85
C TRP A 119 19.53 9.44 -15.03
N TRP A 120 20.10 8.35 -15.52
CA TRP A 120 20.08 7.04 -14.86
C TRP A 120 21.16 6.94 -13.77
N HIS A 121 20.74 7.10 -12.52
CA HIS A 121 21.55 6.92 -11.32
C HIS A 121 21.80 5.45 -11.05
N TYR A 122 23.05 5.09 -10.75
CA TYR A 122 23.46 3.69 -10.60
C TYR A 122 23.83 3.33 -9.15
N TRP A 123 23.19 2.27 -8.67
CA TRP A 123 23.26 1.76 -7.31
C TRP A 123 23.64 0.29 -7.32
N ASN A 124 24.32 -0.17 -6.26
CA ASN A 124 24.60 -1.59 -6.07
C ASN A 124 24.51 -1.99 -4.60
N LYS A 125 24.27 -3.28 -4.41
CA LYS A 125 24.21 -3.97 -3.12
C LYS A 125 24.82 -5.36 -3.31
N ASN A 126 25.88 -5.69 -2.58
CA ASN A 126 26.47 -7.03 -2.69
C ASN A 126 25.58 -8.06 -1.97
N ALA A 127 25.74 -9.33 -2.34
CA ALA A 127 25.02 -10.43 -1.69
C ALA A 127 25.14 -10.38 -0.15
N GLY A 128 24.00 -10.26 0.53
CA GLY A 128 23.90 -10.22 2.00
C GLY A 128 24.07 -8.84 2.63
N GLU A 129 24.26 -7.78 1.84
CA GLU A 129 24.15 -6.40 2.30
C GLU A 129 22.68 -5.95 2.33
N THR A 130 22.35 -5.05 3.26
CA THR A 130 21.00 -4.49 3.43
C THR A 130 20.89 -3.03 2.98
N GLU A 131 22.01 -2.34 2.78
CA GLU A 131 22.04 -0.93 2.40
C GLU A 131 22.56 -0.77 0.97
N TRP A 132 21.90 0.09 0.19
CA TRP A 132 22.36 0.48 -1.13
C TRP A 132 23.58 1.39 -1.06
N SER A 133 24.51 1.19 -1.98
CA SER A 133 25.66 2.06 -2.17
C SER A 133 25.62 2.69 -3.56
N SER A 134 25.83 4.00 -3.63
CA SER A 134 26.03 4.66 -4.92
C SER A 134 27.37 4.22 -5.51
N SER A 135 27.34 3.79 -6.78
CA SER A 135 28.55 3.31 -7.45
C SER A 135 29.36 4.48 -8.00
N LEU A 136 30.65 4.56 -7.66
CA LEU A 136 31.62 5.41 -8.38
C LEU A 136 32.13 4.74 -9.67
N LEU A 137 31.70 3.51 -9.96
CA LEU A 137 32.03 2.75 -11.15
C LEU A 137 30.78 2.64 -12.04
N GLY A 138 30.94 2.84 -13.34
CA GLY A 138 29.86 2.55 -14.30
C GLY A 138 29.49 1.06 -14.29
N GLY A 139 28.25 0.75 -14.66
CA GLY A 139 27.76 -0.64 -14.75
C GLY A 139 28.53 -1.49 -15.76
N ASP A 140 29.26 -0.85 -16.69
CA ASP A 140 30.19 -1.48 -17.62
C ASP A 140 31.49 -1.99 -16.97
N VAL A 141 31.74 -1.64 -15.70
CA VAL A 141 32.95 -2.03 -14.95
C VAL A 141 32.64 -2.78 -13.64
N ARG A 142 31.45 -2.58 -13.05
CA ARG A 142 31.05 -3.27 -11.80
C ARG A 142 30.97 -4.78 -12.03
N ILE A 143 31.75 -5.55 -11.25
CA ILE A 143 31.74 -7.02 -11.28
C ILE A 143 30.61 -7.54 -10.40
N VAL A 144 29.68 -8.29 -10.99
CA VAL A 144 28.51 -8.89 -10.34
C VAL A 144 28.76 -10.37 -10.05
N SER A 145 28.50 -10.78 -8.81
CA SER A 145 28.55 -12.16 -8.32
C SER A 145 27.15 -12.70 -7.96
N ASP A 146 27.05 -14.00 -7.69
CA ASP A 146 25.81 -14.67 -7.27
C ASP A 146 25.20 -13.98 -6.02
N GLY A 147 23.94 -13.54 -6.14
CA GLY A 147 23.17 -12.87 -5.10
C GLY A 147 23.35 -11.35 -5.00
N ASP A 148 24.17 -10.73 -5.86
CA ASP A 148 24.28 -9.27 -5.91
C ASP A 148 23.02 -8.63 -6.51
N VAL A 149 22.80 -7.35 -6.21
CA VAL A 149 21.71 -6.54 -6.76
C VAL A 149 22.26 -5.23 -7.31
N ASP A 150 21.86 -4.88 -8.52
CA ASP A 150 22.19 -3.62 -9.19
C ASP A 150 20.90 -2.83 -9.46
N GLY A 151 20.95 -1.51 -9.30
CA GLY A 151 19.79 -0.63 -9.38
C GLY A 151 20.01 0.57 -10.30
N TRP A 152 19.02 0.90 -11.12
CA TRP A 152 19.00 2.07 -12.00
C TRP A 152 17.75 2.91 -11.76
N ILE A 153 17.94 4.18 -11.42
CA ILE A 153 16.84 5.11 -11.12
C ILE A 153 16.95 6.32 -12.02
N TYR A 154 15.84 6.72 -12.65
CA TYR A 154 15.81 7.93 -13.44
C TYR A 154 15.26 9.13 -12.66
N GLY A 155 15.93 10.29 -12.77
CA GLY A 155 15.34 11.57 -12.33
C GLY A 155 15.53 11.92 -10.86
N ARG A 156 16.07 11.03 -10.03
CA ARG A 156 16.38 11.31 -8.61
C ARG A 156 17.66 10.63 -8.13
N ALA A 157 18.37 11.31 -7.23
CA ALA A 157 19.64 10.86 -6.66
C ALA A 157 19.50 10.05 -5.36
N GLY A 158 18.27 9.68 -4.97
CA GLY A 158 18.02 8.81 -3.82
C GLY A 158 18.37 7.36 -4.14
N ALA A 159 18.68 6.57 -3.11
CA ALA A 159 18.83 5.12 -3.26
C ALA A 159 17.51 4.48 -3.71
N PRO A 160 17.55 3.27 -4.30
CA PRO A 160 16.36 2.48 -4.55
C PRO A 160 15.59 2.38 -3.26
N VAL A 161 14.33 2.77 -3.34
CA VAL A 161 13.37 2.41 -2.32
C VAL A 161 12.94 1.02 -2.76
N GLU A 162 13.70 0.02 -2.29
CA GLU A 162 13.16 -1.33 -2.28
C GLU A 162 11.84 -1.20 -1.54
N ALA A 163 10.75 -1.62 -2.17
CA ALA A 163 9.52 -1.75 -1.43
C ALA A 163 9.87 -2.57 -0.20
N ASP A 164 9.71 -2.00 0.99
CA ASP A 164 9.64 -2.75 2.23
C ASP A 164 8.62 -3.85 1.95
N ALA A 165 9.15 -5.06 1.68
CA ALA A 165 8.52 -6.18 1.00
C ALA A 165 7.09 -5.87 0.56
N ALA A 166 6.91 -5.10 -0.53
CA ALA A 166 5.63 -4.51 -0.97
C ALA A 166 4.45 -5.18 -0.27
N LEU A 167 4.05 -4.66 0.91
CA LEU A 167 3.29 -5.39 1.95
C LEU A 167 2.66 -6.65 1.36
N ASP A 168 3.32 -7.81 1.49
CA ASP A 168 2.82 -9.04 0.88
C ASP A 168 1.46 -9.30 1.50
N TYR A 169 0.42 -8.84 0.82
CA TYR A 169 -0.91 -8.78 1.37
C TYR A 169 -1.35 -10.22 1.54
N ASP A 170 -1.22 -10.73 2.76
CA ASP A 170 -1.84 -11.97 3.16
C ASP A 170 -3.21 -11.62 3.74
N PRO A 171 -4.33 -12.02 3.08
CA PRO A 171 -5.65 -11.88 3.67
C PRO A 171 -5.76 -12.47 5.07
N ASN A 172 -4.89 -13.40 5.45
CA ASN A 172 -4.86 -13.99 6.79
C ASN A 172 -4.40 -13.02 7.88
N ASP A 173 -3.70 -11.94 7.55
CA ASP A 173 -3.29 -10.90 8.51
C ASP A 173 -4.49 -10.08 9.01
N PHE A 174 -5.63 -10.17 8.32
CA PHE A 174 -6.84 -9.43 8.62
C PHE A 174 -7.99 -10.35 9.03
N ALA A 175 -9.05 -9.74 9.54
CA ALA A 175 -10.32 -10.45 9.68
C ALA A 175 -10.84 -10.85 8.28
N ILE A 176 -11.23 -12.12 8.14
CA ILE A 176 -11.64 -12.71 6.85
C ILE A 176 -13.14 -13.00 6.75
N GLU A 177 -13.85 -12.95 7.87
CA GLU A 177 -15.24 -13.38 7.94
C GLU A 177 -16.04 -12.49 8.89
N VAL A 178 -17.18 -11.99 8.41
CA VAL A 178 -18.24 -11.41 9.25
C VAL A 178 -19.08 -12.56 9.80
N ILE A 179 -19.10 -12.68 11.13
CA ILE A 179 -19.89 -13.69 11.84
C ILE A 179 -21.31 -13.18 12.08
N GLU A 180 -21.42 -11.95 12.54
CA GLU A 180 -22.70 -11.33 12.86
C GLU A 180 -22.61 -9.81 12.71
N TYR A 181 -23.64 -9.21 12.12
CA TYR A 181 -23.84 -7.78 12.10
C TYR A 181 -25.28 -7.48 12.52
N VAL A 182 -25.42 -6.72 13.59
CA VAL A 182 -26.70 -6.19 14.07
C VAL A 182 -26.63 -4.69 13.93
N GLU A 183 -27.33 -4.18 12.91
CA GLU A 183 -27.46 -2.74 12.68
C GLU A 183 -28.17 -2.07 13.87
N GLY A 184 -27.51 -1.10 14.48
CA GLY A 184 -28.04 -0.23 15.53
C GLY A 184 -28.76 0.99 14.97
N GLU A 185 -29.17 1.89 15.87
CA GLU A 185 -29.80 3.15 15.47
C GLU A 185 -28.77 4.18 14.97
N GLY A 186 -29.18 5.03 14.03
CA GLY A 186 -28.36 6.16 13.59
C GLY A 186 -27.34 5.84 12.50
N VAL A 187 -27.43 4.67 11.85
CA VAL A 187 -26.61 4.37 10.67
C VAL A 187 -26.95 5.35 9.54
N GLY A 188 -25.94 6.14 9.16
CA GLY A 188 -26.06 7.19 8.16
C GLY A 188 -25.98 6.64 6.73
N SER A 189 -25.93 7.57 5.78
CA SER A 189 -25.64 7.25 4.38
C SER A 189 -24.60 8.20 3.85
N ASP A 190 -23.74 7.69 2.98
CA ASP A 190 -22.79 8.47 2.20
C ASP A 190 -23.53 9.59 1.49
N TRP A 191 -23.13 10.83 1.75
CA TRP A 191 -23.86 12.00 1.24
C TRP A 191 -23.67 12.19 -0.27
N ILE A 192 -22.67 11.57 -0.87
CA ILE A 192 -22.41 11.60 -2.31
C ILE A 192 -23.17 10.45 -2.98
N THR A 193 -22.87 9.21 -2.60
CA THR A 193 -23.42 8.02 -3.28
C THR A 193 -24.83 7.65 -2.83
N LYS A 194 -25.28 8.19 -1.68
CA LYS A 194 -26.54 7.86 -0.98
C LYS A 194 -26.63 6.42 -0.51
N GLN A 195 -25.52 5.67 -0.55
CA GLN A 195 -25.47 4.31 0.00
C GLN A 195 -25.38 4.36 1.53
N PRO A 196 -26.12 3.51 2.25
CA PRO A 196 -25.98 3.39 3.70
C PRO A 196 -24.60 2.82 4.08
N PHE A 197 -24.07 3.24 5.22
CA PHE A 197 -22.83 2.68 5.81
C PHE A 197 -23.13 1.38 6.58
N ASN A 198 -23.78 0.42 5.94
CA ASN A 198 -24.24 -0.81 6.61
C ASN A 198 -23.81 -2.10 5.91
N ASP A 199 -22.78 -2.03 5.07
CA ASP A 199 -22.13 -3.23 4.54
C ASP A 199 -21.04 -3.69 5.52
N PRO A 200 -21.25 -4.78 6.29
CA PRO A 200 -20.25 -5.24 7.25
C PRO A 200 -19.00 -5.81 6.59
N ASN A 201 -19.01 -6.08 5.28
CA ASN A 201 -17.79 -6.53 4.58
C ASN A 201 -16.74 -5.42 4.46
N SER A 202 -17.14 -4.14 4.61
CA SER A 202 -16.21 -3.00 4.65
C SER A 202 -15.27 -3.03 5.88
N ALA A 203 -15.53 -3.90 6.87
CA ALA A 203 -14.65 -4.11 8.02
C ALA A 203 -13.63 -5.25 7.84
N LEU A 204 -13.61 -5.92 6.68
CA LEU A 204 -12.69 -7.02 6.39
C LEU A 204 -11.51 -6.55 5.54
N GLY A 205 -10.38 -7.24 5.67
CA GLY A 205 -9.16 -6.91 4.92
C GLY A 205 -8.45 -5.66 5.45
N LYS A 206 -7.56 -5.13 4.60
CA LYS A 206 -6.74 -3.96 4.94
C LYS A 206 -7.54 -2.66 4.98
N PRO A 207 -7.12 -1.66 5.79
CA PRO A 207 -7.76 -0.35 5.79
C PRO A 207 -7.66 0.33 4.41
N ALA A 208 -8.51 1.33 4.20
CA ALA A 208 -8.48 2.13 2.98
C ALA A 208 -7.17 2.95 2.88
N LEU A 209 -6.51 2.89 1.73
CA LEU A 209 -5.34 3.71 1.40
C LEU A 209 -5.72 5.08 0.88
N GLU A 210 -6.79 5.09 0.09
CA GLU A 210 -7.31 6.25 -0.62
C GLU A 210 -8.80 6.27 -0.37
N THR A 211 -9.36 7.46 -0.18
CA THR A 211 -10.80 7.64 -0.31
C THR A 211 -11.12 8.03 -1.74
N THR A 212 -11.99 7.24 -2.38
CA THR A 212 -12.20 7.26 -3.85
C THR A 212 -12.90 8.52 -4.37
N SER A 213 -13.22 9.48 -3.50
CA SER A 213 -13.73 10.81 -3.83
C SER A 213 -13.47 11.76 -2.67
N GLY A 214 -13.21 13.04 -2.93
CA GLY A 214 -13.20 14.09 -1.90
C GLY A 214 -14.60 14.36 -1.34
N ASP A 215 -14.67 15.09 -0.22
CA ASP A 215 -15.92 15.34 0.51
C ASP A 215 -16.92 16.28 -0.19
N GLY A 216 -16.47 17.09 -1.14
CA GLY A 216 -17.27 18.12 -1.82
C GLY A 216 -17.45 19.43 -1.05
N TRP A 217 -16.82 19.58 0.12
CA TRP A 217 -16.73 20.81 0.92
C TRP A 217 -15.34 21.45 0.82
N PHE A 218 -14.30 20.69 1.17
CA PHE A 218 -12.91 21.11 1.19
C PHE A 218 -12.13 20.49 0.04
N ILE A 219 -12.48 19.26 -0.34
CA ILE A 219 -11.83 18.55 -1.44
C ILE A 219 -12.87 18.18 -2.51
N PRO A 220 -12.64 18.48 -3.80
CA PRO A 220 -13.57 18.15 -4.87
C PRO A 220 -13.94 16.67 -4.92
N VAL A 221 -15.22 16.38 -5.20
CA VAL A 221 -15.76 15.00 -5.27
C VAL A 221 -15.16 14.14 -6.39
N ASN A 222 -14.41 14.73 -7.32
CA ASN A 222 -13.76 14.05 -8.42
C ASN A 222 -12.26 13.81 -8.17
N GLU A 223 -11.79 14.08 -6.96
CA GLU A 223 -10.41 13.90 -6.53
C GLU A 223 -10.33 12.66 -5.64
N SER A 224 -9.39 11.76 -5.93
CA SER A 224 -8.99 10.70 -5.00
C SER A 224 -7.97 11.28 -4.03
N VAL A 225 -8.10 10.96 -2.76
CA VAL A 225 -7.26 11.53 -1.70
C VAL A 225 -6.72 10.41 -0.84
N THR A 226 -5.43 10.48 -0.53
CA THR A 226 -4.81 9.55 0.41
C THR A 226 -5.47 9.69 1.78
N VAL A 227 -5.82 8.56 2.38
CA VAL A 227 -6.27 8.53 3.77
C VAL A 227 -5.12 8.97 4.64
N VAL A 228 -5.32 10.02 5.42
CA VAL A 228 -4.31 10.56 6.32
C VAL A 228 -4.91 10.75 7.70
N PRO A 229 -4.10 10.87 8.76
CA PRO A 229 -4.61 11.05 10.12
C PRO A 229 -5.57 12.24 10.32
N LEU A 230 -5.58 13.21 9.40
CA LEU A 230 -6.48 14.37 9.38
C LEU A 230 -7.74 14.17 8.52
N TYR A 231 -7.75 13.14 7.66
CA TYR A 231 -8.76 12.90 6.64
C TYR A 231 -9.00 11.40 6.49
N PRO A 232 -9.91 10.84 7.30
CA PRO A 232 -10.16 9.40 7.33
C PRO A 232 -10.93 8.94 6.09
N PRO A 233 -11.16 7.64 5.87
CA PRO A 233 -12.07 7.16 4.82
C PRO A 233 -13.48 7.76 4.96
N PHE A 234 -14.23 7.85 3.85
CA PHE A 234 -15.53 8.53 3.83
C PHE A 234 -16.61 7.82 3.00
N ARG A 235 -16.28 6.74 2.29
CA ARG A 235 -17.23 6.07 1.41
C ARG A 235 -17.89 4.86 2.07
N ALA A 236 -19.13 4.59 1.68
CA ALA A 236 -19.88 3.44 2.17
C ALA A 236 -19.21 2.08 1.85
N THR A 237 -18.28 2.05 0.91
CA THR A 237 -17.44 0.89 0.57
C THR A 237 -16.13 0.81 1.37
N GLU A 238 -15.80 1.85 2.11
CA GLU A 238 -14.56 1.98 2.90
C GLU A 238 -14.84 1.83 4.41
N LEU A 239 -16.10 1.95 4.82
CA LEU A 239 -16.53 1.99 6.22
C LEU A 239 -17.84 1.25 6.43
N VAL A 240 -17.99 0.72 7.65
CA VAL A 240 -19.27 0.29 8.20
C VAL A 240 -19.55 1.03 9.50
N THR A 241 -20.79 1.48 9.67
CA THR A 241 -21.29 2.06 10.91
C THR A 241 -22.14 1.04 11.65
N ILE A 242 -21.76 0.73 12.88
CA ILE A 242 -22.51 -0.22 13.72
C ILE A 242 -23.84 0.37 14.20
N GLY A 243 -23.85 1.66 14.54
CA GLY A 243 -25.02 2.33 15.10
C GLY A 243 -25.21 2.05 16.60
N ASN A 244 -25.94 2.94 17.28
CA ASN A 244 -26.17 2.85 18.72
C ASN A 244 -27.07 1.66 19.07
N GLY A 245 -26.62 0.82 19.99
CA GLY A 245 -27.23 -0.47 20.34
C GLY A 245 -26.96 -1.59 19.34
N GLY A 246 -26.08 -1.36 18.36
CA GLY A 246 -25.68 -2.36 17.37
C GLY A 246 -24.44 -3.15 17.80
N GLN A 247 -24.12 -4.18 17.01
CA GLN A 247 -22.88 -4.96 17.16
C GLN A 247 -22.34 -5.44 15.82
N LEU A 248 -21.02 -5.58 15.73
CA LEU A 248 -20.33 -6.25 14.63
C LEU A 248 -19.38 -7.29 15.21
N THR A 249 -19.47 -8.53 14.73
CA THR A 249 -18.54 -9.62 15.06
C THR A 249 -17.82 -10.09 13.82
N VAL A 250 -16.49 -10.07 13.87
CA VAL A 250 -15.60 -10.54 12.82
C VAL A 250 -14.64 -11.60 13.35
N LYS A 251 -13.99 -12.32 12.43
CA LYS A 251 -13.14 -13.46 12.76
C LYS A 251 -11.89 -13.53 11.87
N PHE A 252 -10.76 -13.87 12.49
CA PHE A 252 -9.52 -14.21 11.80
C PHE A 252 -9.52 -15.66 11.29
N SER A 253 -8.73 -15.93 10.25
CA SER A 253 -8.59 -17.29 9.70
C SER A 253 -7.90 -18.24 10.68
N HIS A 254 -7.13 -17.70 11.62
CA HIS A 254 -6.33 -18.41 12.60
C HIS A 254 -6.34 -17.71 13.98
N PRO A 255 -5.89 -18.39 15.05
CA PRO A 255 -5.68 -17.76 16.35
C PRO A 255 -4.63 -16.65 16.30
N VAL A 256 -5.00 -15.44 16.73
CA VAL A 256 -4.06 -14.34 17.02
C VAL A 256 -3.51 -14.55 18.42
N ALA A 257 -2.20 -14.74 18.56
CA ALA A 257 -1.55 -15.05 19.82
C ALA A 257 -1.13 -13.80 20.58
N ASN A 258 -1.14 -13.89 21.91
CA ASN A 258 -0.41 -12.97 22.76
C ASN A 258 1.08 -13.31 22.64
N ASP A 259 1.84 -12.48 21.93
CA ASP A 259 3.26 -12.74 21.64
C ASP A 259 4.15 -11.63 22.23
N GLU A 260 5.20 -12.04 22.95
CA GLU A 260 6.17 -11.11 23.53
C GLU A 260 6.99 -10.33 22.49
N ASN A 261 7.00 -10.80 21.24
CA ASN A 261 7.67 -10.15 20.12
C ASN A 261 6.79 -9.13 19.39
N ASN A 262 5.49 -9.07 19.71
CA ASN A 262 4.61 -8.05 19.16
C ASN A 262 5.06 -6.67 19.65
N PRO A 263 5.29 -5.68 18.76
CA PRO A 263 5.71 -4.35 19.17
C PRO A 263 4.73 -3.75 20.18
N TYR A 264 5.27 -3.21 21.26
CA TYR A 264 4.51 -2.63 22.37
C TYR A 264 3.54 -3.59 23.09
N GLY A 265 3.62 -4.90 22.82
CA GLY A 265 2.69 -5.91 23.33
C GLY A 265 1.31 -5.90 22.66
N ILE A 266 1.18 -5.26 21.49
CA ILE A 266 -0.09 -5.14 20.78
C ILE A 266 -0.34 -6.38 19.91
N ASP A 267 -1.44 -7.07 20.15
CA ASP A 267 -1.75 -8.34 19.49
C ASP A 267 -2.66 -8.18 18.27
N PHE A 268 -3.52 -7.16 18.26
CA PHE A 268 -4.34 -6.83 17.08
C PHE A 268 -4.65 -5.34 17.01
N ILE A 269 -5.05 -4.89 15.82
CA ILE A 269 -5.35 -3.49 15.52
C ILE A 269 -6.78 -3.37 14.98
N ILE A 270 -7.50 -2.33 15.37
CA ILE A 270 -8.77 -1.93 14.75
C ILE A 270 -8.59 -0.57 14.08
N PHE A 271 -8.97 -0.49 12.80
CA PHE A 271 -9.00 0.75 12.04
C PHE A 271 -10.40 1.36 12.09
N GLY A 272 -10.53 2.45 12.83
CA GLY A 272 -11.76 3.23 12.94
C GLY A 272 -11.85 4.37 11.93
N ASN A 273 -12.79 5.29 12.18
CA ASN A 273 -12.94 6.56 11.46
C ASN A 273 -12.39 7.76 12.26
N ALA A 274 -11.64 7.51 13.32
CA ALA A 274 -11.00 8.52 14.13
C ALA A 274 -10.06 9.39 13.29
N TYR A 275 -9.99 10.68 13.63
CA TYR A 275 -9.10 11.63 12.97
C TYR A 275 -8.59 12.71 13.93
N GLN A 276 -7.35 13.12 13.70
CA GLN A 276 -6.69 14.18 14.45
C GLN A 276 -7.23 15.54 13.98
N ILE A 277 -7.45 16.47 14.91
CA ILE A 277 -7.90 17.82 14.58
C ILE A 277 -6.70 18.69 14.19
N ILE A 278 -6.84 19.51 13.14
CA ILE A 278 -5.82 20.49 12.75
C ILE A 278 -5.77 21.66 13.75
N GLY A 279 -4.56 22.08 14.10
CA GLY A 279 -4.31 23.25 14.95
C GLY A 279 -5.03 24.50 14.45
N GLY A 280 -5.69 25.21 15.35
CA GLY A 280 -6.49 26.40 14.98
C GLY A 280 -7.84 26.11 14.34
N GLY A 281 -8.29 24.84 14.32
CA GLY A 281 -9.63 24.44 13.87
C GLY A 281 -9.84 24.58 12.37
N GLN A 282 -8.79 24.34 11.59
CA GLN A 282 -8.87 24.25 10.13
C GLN A 282 -9.31 22.85 9.68
N ASP A 283 -9.68 22.74 8.41
CA ASP A 283 -10.04 21.47 7.77
C ASP A 283 -8.97 21.07 6.75
N TRP A 284 -8.75 19.77 6.58
CA TRP A 284 -7.80 19.26 5.59
C TRP A 284 -8.33 19.53 4.18
N SER A 285 -7.49 20.11 3.34
CA SER A 285 -7.84 20.51 1.96
C SER A 285 -6.87 19.92 0.93
N ASN A 286 -6.29 18.77 1.26
CA ASN A 286 -5.24 18.11 0.45
C ASN A 286 -4.03 19.02 0.18
N GLY A 287 -3.61 19.77 1.21
CA GLY A 287 -2.50 20.71 1.13
C GLY A 287 -1.15 20.05 1.40
N ASN A 288 -0.11 20.87 1.63
CA ASN A 288 1.21 20.34 2.02
C ASN A 288 1.15 19.77 3.46
N PRO A 289 1.46 18.46 3.66
CA PRO A 289 1.53 17.85 4.99
C PRO A 289 2.54 18.51 5.94
N GLU A 290 3.62 19.08 5.43
CA GLU A 290 4.67 19.74 6.23
C GLU A 290 4.22 21.08 6.81
N GLU A 291 3.23 21.73 6.19
CA GLU A 291 2.69 23.02 6.64
C GLU A 291 1.49 22.87 7.59
N THR A 292 0.95 21.65 7.72
CA THR A 292 -0.29 21.40 8.44
C THR A 292 -0.03 20.88 9.84
N ILE A 293 -0.19 21.74 10.85
CA ILE A 293 0.11 21.40 12.24
C ILE A 293 -1.08 20.70 12.90
N VAL A 294 -0.84 19.53 13.49
CA VAL A 294 -1.84 18.78 14.24
C VAL A 294 -2.02 19.31 15.66
N SER A 295 -3.25 19.31 16.16
CA SER A 295 -3.57 19.64 17.55
C SER A 295 -3.31 18.45 18.48
N ASP A 296 -3.59 18.60 19.78
CA ASP A 296 -3.57 17.53 20.78
C ASP A 296 -4.90 16.75 20.87
N THR A 297 -5.85 17.02 19.98
CA THR A 297 -7.22 16.47 20.04
C THR A 297 -7.50 15.50 18.90
N VAL A 298 -7.99 14.32 19.25
CA VAL A 298 -8.58 13.32 18.33
C VAL A 298 -10.10 13.42 18.39
N THR A 299 -10.75 13.39 17.24
CA THR A 299 -12.18 13.08 17.14
C THR A 299 -12.31 11.56 17.07
N SER A 300 -13.04 11.00 18.02
CA SER A 300 -13.31 9.56 18.11
C SER A 300 -14.78 9.31 18.44
N GLU A 301 -15.24 8.14 18.03
CA GLU A 301 -16.54 7.61 18.35
C GLU A 301 -16.40 6.18 18.96
N PRO A 302 -16.21 6.09 20.28
CA PRO A 302 -15.74 4.86 20.92
C PRO A 302 -16.75 3.70 20.81
N GLY A 303 -16.27 2.55 20.34
CA GLY A 303 -16.96 1.26 20.42
C GLY A 303 -16.29 0.34 21.45
N ILE A 304 -17.09 -0.38 22.25
CA ILE A 304 -16.55 -1.34 23.23
C ILE A 304 -16.08 -2.57 22.48
N VAL A 305 -14.82 -2.94 22.69
CA VAL A 305 -14.23 -4.12 22.07
C VAL A 305 -14.30 -5.30 23.03
N SER A 306 -14.80 -6.42 22.50
CA SER A 306 -14.79 -7.72 23.14
C SER A 306 -14.07 -8.72 22.24
N VAL A 307 -13.37 -9.67 22.84
CA VAL A 307 -12.65 -10.73 22.13
C VAL A 307 -13.04 -12.10 22.65
N SER A 308 -12.90 -13.11 21.81
CA SER A 308 -13.21 -14.49 22.16
C SER A 308 -12.30 -15.49 21.43
N GLN A 309 -12.06 -16.62 22.10
CA GLN A 309 -11.37 -17.78 21.54
C GLN A 309 -12.33 -18.71 20.77
N ASP A 310 -13.58 -18.78 21.19
CA ASP A 310 -14.56 -19.78 20.73
C ASP A 310 -15.84 -19.17 20.11
N GLY A 311 -15.99 -17.85 20.18
CA GLY A 311 -17.19 -17.14 19.74
C GLY A 311 -18.36 -17.21 20.73
N GLU A 312 -18.18 -17.88 21.88
CA GLU A 312 -19.21 -18.06 22.91
C GLU A 312 -18.87 -17.30 24.20
N ASN A 313 -17.63 -17.38 24.65
CA ASN A 313 -17.12 -16.73 25.86
C ASN A 313 -16.39 -15.43 25.51
N TRP A 314 -16.92 -14.31 25.97
CA TRP A 314 -16.44 -12.97 25.59
C TRP A 314 -15.77 -12.25 26.76
N TYR A 315 -14.62 -11.62 26.47
CA TYR A 315 -13.84 -10.79 27.39
C TYR A 315 -13.74 -9.40 26.78
N TYR A 316 -13.92 -8.33 27.56
CA TYR A 316 -14.05 -6.99 27.01
C TYR A 316 -13.11 -5.98 27.68
N PHE A 317 -12.65 -5.03 26.88
CA PHE A 317 -11.81 -3.91 27.29
C PHE A 317 -12.68 -2.85 27.99
N SER A 318 -12.87 -3.02 29.30
CA SER A 318 -13.88 -2.27 30.08
C SER A 318 -13.59 -0.76 30.24
N SER A 319 -12.36 -0.33 29.98
CA SER A 319 -11.90 1.05 30.14
C SER A 319 -11.14 1.56 28.91
N GLY A 320 -11.39 0.93 27.77
CA GLY A 320 -10.57 1.07 26.57
C GLY A 320 -9.40 0.08 26.55
N PRO A 321 -8.60 0.08 25.47
CA PRO A 321 -8.80 0.90 24.27
C PRO A 321 -10.16 0.64 23.58
N TYR A 322 -10.69 1.63 22.86
CA TYR A 322 -11.95 1.53 22.11
C TYR A 322 -11.67 1.37 20.61
N ALA A 323 -12.62 0.85 19.86
CA ALA A 323 -12.45 0.55 18.42
C ALA A 323 -12.11 1.75 17.52
N ASP A 324 -12.19 2.97 18.04
CA ASP A 324 -12.04 4.22 17.28
C ASP A 324 -11.19 5.24 18.07
N ASP A 325 -10.18 4.76 18.80
CA ASP A 325 -9.25 5.61 19.55
C ASP A 325 -8.03 5.99 18.70
N PHE A 326 -7.07 6.69 19.31
CA PHE A 326 -5.75 6.86 18.72
C PHE A 326 -5.12 5.47 18.43
N ALA A 327 -4.51 5.26 17.27
CA ALA A 327 -4.06 6.24 16.28
C ALA A 327 -4.98 6.34 15.04
N PRO A 328 -5.33 7.53 14.53
CA PRO A 328 -6.00 7.66 13.22
C PRO A 328 -5.24 6.98 12.08
N THR A 329 -5.97 6.50 11.08
CA THR A 329 -5.38 5.77 9.94
C THR A 329 -4.52 6.68 9.05
N ALA A 330 -3.39 6.15 8.58
CA ALA A 330 -2.53 6.74 7.56
C ALA A 330 -2.30 5.70 6.44
N GLY A 331 -2.65 6.03 5.21
CA GLY A 331 -2.56 5.11 4.08
C GLY A 331 -1.16 5.03 3.46
N ARG A 332 -0.42 6.14 3.46
CA ARG A 332 0.88 6.24 2.80
C ARG A 332 1.89 7.06 3.59
N GLN A 333 3.15 6.73 3.39
CA GLN A 333 4.28 7.53 3.84
C GLN A 333 4.34 8.84 3.05
N TRP A 334 4.73 9.93 3.70
CA TRP A 334 5.11 11.17 3.01
C TRP A 334 6.61 11.16 2.72
N ASP A 335 6.99 11.42 1.47
CA ASP A 335 8.35 11.70 1.05
C ASP A 335 8.55 13.23 1.03
N ASP A 336 9.21 13.72 2.09
CA ASP A 336 9.51 15.14 2.30
C ASP A 336 10.61 15.69 1.38
N VAL A 337 11.38 14.81 0.73
CA VAL A 337 12.42 15.22 -0.23
C VAL A 337 11.78 15.55 -1.57
N ASN A 338 10.80 14.76 -1.99
CA ASN A 338 10.19 14.86 -3.31
C ASN A 338 8.79 15.50 -3.30
N ASP A 339 8.26 15.86 -2.12
CA ASP A 339 6.92 16.42 -1.94
C ASP A 339 5.80 15.50 -2.53
N ILE A 340 5.91 14.19 -2.31
CA ILE A 340 4.97 13.19 -2.83
C ILE A 340 4.54 12.17 -1.77
N TRP A 341 3.35 11.59 -1.97
CA TRP A 341 2.96 10.37 -1.27
C TRP A 341 3.73 9.19 -1.83
N ALA A 342 4.42 8.46 -0.96
CA ALA A 342 5.25 7.32 -1.30
C ALA A 342 4.52 6.00 -1.02
N ASP A 343 5.24 5.03 -0.46
CA ASP A 343 4.76 3.67 -0.23
C ASP A 343 3.61 3.60 0.76
N GLU A 344 2.87 2.50 0.66
CA GLU A 344 1.83 2.12 1.61
C GLU A 344 2.44 1.88 3.00
N LEU A 345 1.78 2.39 4.04
CA LEU A 345 2.17 2.11 5.42
C LEU A 345 1.65 0.73 5.87
N ASP A 346 2.38 0.07 6.77
CA ASP A 346 2.09 -1.28 7.22
C ASP A 346 0.89 -1.33 8.19
N PRO A 347 -0.25 -1.93 7.80
CA PRO A 347 -1.42 -2.06 8.66
C PRO A 347 -1.32 -3.18 9.70
N THR A 348 -0.25 -3.98 9.68
CA THR A 348 0.03 -5.04 10.66
C THR A 348 0.96 -4.56 11.78
N ARG A 349 1.64 -3.43 11.58
CA ARG A 349 2.50 -2.80 12.57
C ARG A 349 1.72 -1.81 13.45
N PRO A 350 1.77 -1.91 14.78
CA PRO A 350 1.09 -0.98 15.67
C PRO A 350 1.90 0.32 15.86
N VAL A 351 1.20 1.44 16.09
CA VAL A 351 1.80 2.70 16.56
C VAL A 351 2.18 2.57 18.05
N ASP A 352 3.25 3.24 18.49
CA ASP A 352 3.58 3.35 19.92
C ASP A 352 2.39 3.93 20.70
N PRO A 353 1.79 3.19 21.65
CA PRO A 353 0.64 3.67 22.43
C PRO A 353 0.95 4.94 23.27
N ASN A 354 2.23 5.27 23.47
CA ASN A 354 2.67 6.46 24.20
C ASN A 354 3.05 7.63 23.27
N LEU A 355 2.88 7.49 21.95
CA LEU A 355 3.19 8.54 20.99
C LEU A 355 2.35 9.78 21.25
N SER A 356 3.01 10.94 21.36
CA SER A 356 2.37 12.24 21.48
C SER A 356 2.64 13.05 20.22
N VAL A 357 1.59 13.33 19.45
CA VAL A 357 1.69 14.03 18.16
C VAL A 357 1.44 15.54 18.24
N ALA A 358 1.06 16.07 19.40
CA ALA A 358 0.66 17.47 19.54
C ALA A 358 1.75 18.45 19.07
N GLY A 359 1.39 19.30 18.11
CA GLY A 359 2.27 20.34 17.57
C GLY A 359 3.22 19.87 16.46
N MET A 360 3.18 18.60 16.07
CA MET A 360 3.84 18.10 14.86
C MET A 360 3.14 18.62 13.60
N SER A 361 3.84 18.66 12.48
CA SER A 361 3.20 18.68 11.16
C SER A 361 2.54 17.32 10.86
N LEU A 362 1.68 17.26 9.84
CA LEU A 362 1.13 15.98 9.37
C LEU A 362 2.25 15.05 8.88
N ALA A 363 3.24 15.58 8.16
CA ALA A 363 4.41 14.82 7.72
C ALA A 363 5.20 14.23 8.91
N GLU A 364 5.46 15.05 9.95
CA GLU A 364 6.14 14.61 11.17
C GLU A 364 5.33 13.56 11.93
N MET A 365 4.00 13.71 11.98
CA MET A 365 3.11 12.74 12.60
C MET A 365 3.13 11.38 11.87
N ILE A 366 3.06 11.40 10.54
CA ILE A 366 3.14 10.17 9.72
C ILE A 366 4.51 9.51 9.88
N ALA A 367 5.60 10.28 9.83
CA ALA A 367 6.94 9.74 10.10
C ALA A 367 7.06 9.15 11.52
N ALA A 368 6.40 9.75 12.52
CA ALA A 368 6.38 9.25 13.89
C ALA A 368 5.58 7.96 14.08
N TYR A 369 4.75 7.56 13.12
CA TYR A 369 4.11 6.23 13.10
C TYR A 369 5.12 5.12 12.78
N ASP A 370 6.35 5.46 12.39
CA ASP A 370 7.46 4.51 12.21
C ASP A 370 7.06 3.32 11.30
N GLY A 371 6.47 3.65 10.15
CA GLY A 371 6.01 2.69 9.15
C GLY A 371 4.62 2.08 9.40
N SER A 372 3.96 2.37 10.52
CA SER A 372 2.59 1.90 10.81
C SER A 372 1.51 2.67 10.04
N ALA A 373 0.46 1.97 9.61
CA ALA A 373 -0.74 2.60 9.02
C ALA A 373 -1.71 3.19 10.06
N GLY A 374 -1.35 3.21 11.35
CA GLY A 374 -2.21 3.69 12.43
C GLY A 374 -3.12 2.61 13.00
N GLY A 375 -4.33 3.01 13.36
CA GLY A 375 -5.31 2.17 14.06
C GLY A 375 -5.10 2.12 15.57
N THR A 376 -6.12 1.65 16.28
CA THR A 376 -6.04 1.41 17.73
C THR A 376 -5.50 0.00 18.00
N GLY A 377 -4.40 -0.10 18.73
CA GLY A 377 -3.81 -1.38 19.16
C GLY A 377 -4.44 -1.94 20.44
N PHE A 378 -4.51 -3.27 20.52
CA PHE A 378 -5.06 -4.02 21.66
C PHE A 378 -4.11 -5.13 22.13
N ASP A 379 -3.82 -5.16 23.44
CA ASP A 379 -3.09 -6.24 24.13
C ASP A 379 -4.10 -7.20 24.79
N ILE A 380 -4.20 -8.44 24.31
CA ILE A 380 -5.11 -9.45 24.88
C ILE A 380 -4.56 -10.09 26.16
N GLY A 381 -3.28 -9.93 26.44
CA GLY A 381 -2.64 -10.28 27.71
C GLY A 381 -3.21 -9.52 28.90
N GLU A 382 -3.69 -8.29 28.71
CA GLU A 382 -4.42 -7.53 29.75
C GLU A 382 -5.68 -8.26 30.23
N LEU A 383 -6.29 -9.07 29.36
CA LEU A 383 -7.47 -9.88 29.65
C LEU A 383 -7.10 -11.27 30.20
N GLY A 384 -5.81 -11.58 30.34
CA GLY A 384 -5.30 -12.88 30.76
C GLY A 384 -5.44 -13.98 29.70
N LEU A 385 -5.61 -13.59 28.44
CA LEU A 385 -5.74 -14.51 27.31
C LEU A 385 -4.36 -14.80 26.68
N GLN A 386 -4.27 -15.94 26.01
CA GLN A 386 -3.07 -16.37 25.28
C GLN A 386 -3.25 -16.33 23.76
N TRP A 387 -4.50 -16.35 23.32
CA TRP A 387 -4.87 -16.14 21.94
C TRP A 387 -6.35 -15.75 21.86
N ILE A 388 -6.76 -15.19 20.73
CA ILE A 388 -8.16 -14.94 20.34
C ILE A 388 -8.38 -15.34 18.88
N GLN A 389 -9.62 -15.44 18.44
CA GLN A 389 -9.93 -15.58 17.01
C GLN A 389 -11.10 -14.70 16.57
N TYR A 390 -11.91 -14.24 17.52
CA TYR A 390 -13.11 -13.45 17.28
C TYR A 390 -12.97 -12.09 17.94
N ILE A 391 -13.38 -11.05 17.22
CA ILE A 391 -13.51 -9.69 17.72
C ILE A 391 -14.98 -9.28 17.57
N ARG A 392 -15.55 -8.70 18.63
CA ARG A 392 -16.84 -8.03 18.60
C ARG A 392 -16.68 -6.58 19.01
N ILE A 393 -17.33 -5.70 18.27
CA ILE A 393 -17.45 -4.28 18.59
C ILE A 393 -18.92 -4.00 18.88
N ASP A 394 -19.17 -3.41 20.05
CA ASP A 394 -20.51 -3.02 20.52
C ASP A 394 -20.58 -1.48 20.58
N ARG A 395 -21.70 -0.88 20.13
CA ARG A 395 -21.90 0.59 20.08
C ARG A 395 -23.18 1.06 20.74
#